data_AF-A0A8J4DFK2-F1
#
_entry.id   AF-A0A8J4DFK2-F1
#
_cell.length_a   1.000
_cell.length_b   1.000
_cell.length_c   1.000
_cell.angle_alpha   90.00
_cell.angle_beta   90.00
_cell.angle_gamma   90.00
#
_symmetry.space_group_name_H-M   'P 1'
#
loop_
_entity.id
_entity.type
_entity.pdbx_description
1 polymer ?
#
loop_
_entity_poly.entity_id
_entity_poly.type
_entity_poly.pdbx_seq_one_letter_code
_entity_poly.pdbx_strand_id
1 'polypeptide(L)'
;MFLRVAITLQTLALFVQAITAGLLLSSPDAGTLHSVGAYTVFYVTLLHLITAILVWRPGGGSPRPILYAAGFFGLTLAQIALGIAHVKTVHVPLGVLMFGMSVLQLSRVWAARRTHVAAAAHGGRAAKPQNTAVI
;
A
#
# COMPACT_ATOMS: atom_id res chain seq x y z
N MET A 1 10.97 -1.41 7.06
CA MET A 1 11.11 -0.42 5.97
C MET A 1 10.32 -0.82 4.74
N PHE A 2 10.54 -2.01 4.17
CA PHE A 2 9.86 -2.51 2.96
C PHE A 2 8.33 -2.33 2.95
N LEU A 3 7.62 -2.83 3.97
CA LEU A 3 6.16 -2.71 4.06
C LEU A 3 5.65 -1.26 4.00
N ARG A 4 6.42 -0.30 4.52
CA ARG A 4 6.07 1.13 4.50
C ARG A 4 6.21 1.74 3.12
N VAL A 5 7.28 1.40 2.42
CA VAL A 5 7.51 1.84 1.05
C VAL A 5 6.43 1.25 0.14
N ALA A 6 6.20 -0.06 0.24
CA ALA A 6 5.17 -0.75 -0.54
C ALA A 6 3.79 -0.14 -0.34
N ILE A 7 3.36 0.09 0.91
CA ILE A 7 2.03 0.64 1.16
C ILE A 7 1.89 2.11 0.76
N THR A 8 2.95 2.90 0.90
CA THR A 8 2.95 4.30 0.44
C THR A 8 2.83 4.37 -1.07
N LEU A 9 3.63 3.58 -1.80
CA LEU A 9 3.56 3.49 -3.26
C LEU A 9 2.20 3.00 -3.73
N GLN A 10 1.64 1.99 -3.06
CA GLN A 10 0.31 1.48 -3.37
C GLN A 10 -0.79 2.53 -3.17
N THR A 11 -0.77 3.25 -2.04
CA THR A 11 -1.74 4.32 -1.77
C THR A 11 -1.63 5.45 -2.79
N LEU A 12 -0.41 5.86 -3.15
CA LEU A 12 -0.20 6.87 -4.19
C LEU A 12 -0.70 6.41 -5.57
N ALA A 13 -0.41 5.17 -5.95
CA ALA A 13 -0.86 4.63 -7.23
C ALA A 13 -2.40 4.54 -7.32
N LEU A 14 -3.05 4.11 -6.24
CA LEU A 14 -4.51 4.08 -6.16
C LEU A 14 -5.12 5.49 -6.15
N PHE A 15 -4.46 6.45 -5.52
CA PHE A 15 -4.89 7.85 -5.52
C PHE A 15 -4.82 8.46 -6.92
N VAL A 16 -3.70 8.29 -7.62
CA VAL A 16 -3.55 8.74 -9.02
C VAL A 16 -4.61 8.08 -9.90
N GLN A 17 -4.91 6.79 -9.67
CA GLN A 17 -5.96 6.13 -10.43
C GLN A 17 -7.37 6.67 -10.16
N ALA A 18 -7.67 7.02 -8.91
CA ALA A 18 -8.95 7.65 -8.58
C ALA A 18 -9.09 9.02 -9.29
N ILE A 19 -8.01 9.80 -9.38
CA ILE A 19 -7.98 11.07 -10.11
C ILE A 19 -8.23 10.85 -11.60
N THR A 20 -7.48 9.95 -12.26
CA THR A 20 -7.64 9.72 -13.70
C THR A 20 -8.99 9.08 -14.04
N ALA A 21 -9.55 8.25 -13.17
CA ALA A 21 -10.91 7.73 -13.31
C ALA A 21 -11.95 8.85 -13.24
N GLY A 22 -11.82 9.78 -12.29
CA GLY A 22 -12.66 10.97 -12.20
C GLY A 22 -12.57 11.84 -13.46
N LEU A 23 -11.36 12.07 -13.95
CA LEU A 23 -11.13 12.79 -15.22
C LEU A 23 -11.79 12.08 -16.41
N LEU A 24 -11.69 10.75 -16.49
CA LEU A 24 -12.33 9.95 -17.54
C LEU A 24 -13.86 10.04 -17.51
N LEU A 25 -14.46 10.23 -16.34
CA LEU A 25 -15.90 10.47 -16.22
C LEU A 25 -16.31 11.86 -16.74
N SER A 26 -15.39 12.84 -16.72
CA SER A 26 -15.64 14.22 -17.16
C SER A 26 -15.18 14.50 -18.59
N SER A 27 -14.17 13.79 -19.09
CA SER A 27 -13.61 13.95 -20.43
C SER A 27 -13.16 12.59 -21.00
N PRO A 28 -13.65 12.18 -22.18
CA PRO A 28 -13.24 10.93 -22.84
C PRO A 28 -11.73 10.85 -23.12
N ASP A 29 -11.07 12.00 -23.37
CA ASP A 29 -9.65 12.07 -23.72
C ASP A 29 -8.73 11.62 -22.57
N ALA A 30 -9.24 11.61 -21.33
CA ALA A 30 -8.50 11.10 -20.17
C ALA A 30 -8.39 9.56 -20.14
N GLY A 31 -9.01 8.84 -21.08
CA GLY A 31 -9.00 7.37 -21.14
C GLY A 31 -7.61 6.78 -21.30
N THR A 32 -6.74 7.45 -22.06
CA THR A 32 -5.34 7.03 -22.23
C THR A 32 -4.57 7.12 -20.92
N LEU A 33 -4.72 8.22 -20.17
CA LEU A 33 -4.06 8.40 -18.87
C LEU A 33 -4.50 7.33 -17.87
N HIS A 34 -5.81 7.08 -17.82
CA HIS A 34 -6.37 6.05 -16.94
C HIS A 34 -5.85 4.66 -17.30
N SER A 35 -5.83 4.31 -18.59
CA SER A 35 -5.34 3.01 -19.08
C SER A 35 -3.84 2.81 -18.84
N VAL A 36 -3.00 3.81 -19.12
CA VAL A 36 -1.55 3.75 -18.84
C VAL A 36 -1.29 3.57 -17.35
N GLY A 37 -2.03 4.29 -16.50
CA GLY A 37 -1.98 4.08 -15.06
C GLY A 37 -2.34 2.65 -14.68
N ALA A 38 -3.31 2.03 -15.36
CA ALA A 38 -3.82 0.70 -15.00
C ALA A 38 -2.76 -0.37 -15.32
N TYR A 39 -2.11 -0.26 -16.48
CA TYR A 39 -0.96 -1.11 -16.83
C TYR A 39 0.20 -0.94 -15.87
N THR A 40 0.48 0.29 -15.44
CA THR A 40 1.53 0.56 -14.45
C THR A 40 1.23 -0.16 -13.13
N VAL A 41 0.01 -0.04 -12.61
CA VAL A 41 -0.41 -0.74 -11.38
C VAL A 41 -0.33 -2.26 -11.56
N PHE A 42 -0.78 -2.79 -12.71
CA PHE A 42 -0.67 -4.22 -13.03
C PHE A 42 0.78 -4.72 -12.94
N TYR A 43 1.73 -4.07 -13.62
CA TYR A 43 3.12 -4.52 -13.59
C TYR A 43 3.75 -4.40 -12.20
N VAL A 44 3.49 -3.29 -11.49
CA VAL A 44 4.01 -3.09 -10.13
C VAL A 44 3.50 -4.18 -9.18
N THR A 45 2.22 -4.54 -9.26
CA THR A 45 1.61 -5.54 -8.37
C THR A 45 2.05 -6.97 -8.72
N LEU A 46 2.24 -7.27 -10.01
CA LEU A 46 2.84 -8.51 -10.46
C LEU A 46 4.29 -8.66 -9.98
N LEU A 47 5.12 -7.62 -10.14
CA LEU A 47 6.50 -7.60 -9.66
C LEU A 47 6.57 -7.75 -8.13
N HIS A 48 5.65 -7.13 -7.40
CA HIS A 48 5.55 -7.29 -5.95
C HIS A 48 5.24 -8.75 -5.56
N LEU A 49 4.29 -9.39 -6.25
CA LEU A 49 3.96 -10.80 -6.03
C LEU A 49 5.17 -11.71 -6.31
N ILE A 50 5.85 -11.52 -7.45
CA ILE A 50 7.06 -12.27 -7.79
C ILE A 50 8.13 -12.08 -6.71
N THR A 51 8.38 -10.85 -6.29
CA THR A 51 9.37 -10.54 -5.24
C THR A 51 9.00 -11.22 -3.92
N ALA A 52 7.73 -11.19 -3.52
CA ALA A 52 7.26 -11.84 -2.29
C ALA A 52 7.50 -13.36 -2.33
N ILE A 53 7.28 -14.00 -3.48
CA ILE A 53 7.55 -15.44 -3.70
C ILE A 53 9.05 -15.73 -3.65
N LEU A 54 9.86 -14.94 -4.37
CA LEU A 54 11.31 -15.13 -4.45
C LEU A 54 12.00 -14.93 -3.10
N VAL A 55 11.54 -13.99 -2.28
CA VAL A 55 12.07 -13.78 -0.91
C VAL A 55 11.66 -14.92 0.03
N TRP A 56 10.47 -15.49 -0.15
CA TRP A 56 9.99 -16.59 0.68
C TRP A 56 10.76 -17.90 0.43
N ARG A 57 11.08 -18.22 -0.82
CA ARG A 57 11.60 -19.53 -1.24
C ARG A 57 12.96 -19.94 -0.61
N PRO A 58 13.93 -19.03 -0.38
CA PRO A 58 15.16 -19.32 0.38
C PRO A 58 15.08 -18.89 1.87
N GLY A 59 14.13 -18.04 2.25
CA GLY A 59 14.13 -17.36 3.55
C GLY A 59 13.30 -18.01 4.66
N GLY A 60 12.48 -19.03 4.37
CA GLY A 60 11.69 -19.77 5.36
C GLY A 60 10.68 -18.93 6.18
N GLY A 61 10.44 -17.68 5.77
CA GLY A 61 9.60 -16.73 6.49
C GLY A 61 8.10 -17.02 6.35
N SER A 62 7.27 -16.26 7.07
CA SER A 62 5.82 -16.37 7.00
C SER A 62 5.30 -16.14 5.56
N PRO A 63 4.33 -16.94 5.05
CA PRO A 63 3.75 -16.78 3.71
C PRO A 63 2.77 -15.60 3.60
N ARG A 64 2.46 -14.90 4.71
CA ARG A 64 1.52 -13.77 4.74
C ARG A 64 1.80 -12.68 3.69
N PRO A 65 3.05 -12.26 3.42
CA PRO A 65 3.33 -11.27 2.38
C PRO A 65 2.88 -11.72 0.98
N ILE A 66 3.00 -13.01 0.66
CA ILE A 66 2.53 -13.57 -0.61
C ILE A 66 1.01 -13.47 -0.68
N LEU A 67 0.28 -13.82 0.39
CA LEU A 67 -1.18 -13.71 0.41
C LEU A 67 -1.67 -12.27 0.17
N TYR A 68 -1.01 -11.28 0.81
CA TYR A 68 -1.35 -9.88 0.57
C TYR A 68 -1.03 -9.44 -0.86
N ALA A 69 0.14 -9.81 -1.40
CA ALA A 69 0.52 -9.46 -2.77
C ALA A 69 -0.40 -10.12 -3.80
N ALA A 70 -0.75 -11.40 -3.59
CA ALA A 70 -1.66 -12.15 -4.44
C ALA A 70 -3.09 -11.59 -4.40
N GLY A 71 -3.61 -11.29 -3.20
CA GLY A 71 -4.93 -10.67 -3.06
C GLY A 71 -5.00 -9.31 -3.74
N PHE A 72 -3.97 -8.48 -3.60
CA PHE A 72 -3.92 -7.16 -4.23
C PHE A 72 -3.78 -7.24 -5.76
N PHE A 73 -2.98 -8.19 -6.27
CA PHE A 73 -2.90 -8.48 -7.69
C PHE A 73 -4.25 -8.97 -8.25
N GLY A 74 -4.94 -9.86 -7.53
CA GLY A 74 -6.28 -10.33 -7.90
C GLY A 74 -7.31 -9.20 -7.95
N LEU A 75 -7.30 -8.29 -6.98
CA LEU A 75 -8.14 -7.09 -7.03
C LEU A 75 -7.80 -6.18 -8.21
N THR A 76 -6.53 -6.04 -8.56
CA THR A 76 -6.09 -5.27 -9.74
C THR A 76 -6.62 -5.91 -11.03
N LEU A 77 -6.57 -7.24 -11.15
CA LEU A 77 -7.15 -7.95 -12.29
C LEU A 77 -8.67 -7.74 -12.38
N ALA A 78 -9.39 -7.81 -11.24
CA ALA A 78 -10.81 -7.54 -11.19
C ALA A 78 -11.12 -6.10 -11.65
N GLN A 79 -10.31 -5.12 -11.24
CA GLN A 79 -10.45 -3.75 -11.70
C GLN A 79 -10.29 -3.59 -13.20
N ILE A 80 -9.28 -4.22 -13.79
CA ILE A 80 -9.04 -4.20 -15.23
C ILE A 80 -10.23 -4.83 -15.97
N ALA A 81 -10.70 -6.00 -15.53
CA ALA A 81 -11.83 -6.68 -16.13
C ALA A 81 -13.11 -5.83 -16.08
N LEU A 82 -13.43 -5.26 -14.92
CA LEU A 82 -14.59 -4.39 -14.75
C LEU A 82 -14.47 -3.09 -15.56
N GLY A 83 -13.26 -2.55 -15.68
CA GLY A 83 -12.97 -1.33 -16.47
C GLY A 83 -13.18 -1.56 -17.96
N ILE A 84 -12.66 -2.68 -18.49
CA ILE A 84 -12.86 -3.11 -19.89
C ILE A 84 -14.34 -3.40 -20.16
N ALA A 85 -15.03 -4.06 -19.22
CA ALA A 85 -16.46 -4.34 -19.33
C ALA A 85 -17.35 -3.10 -19.10
N HIS A 86 -16.76 -1.93 -18.81
CA HIS A 86 -17.47 -0.68 -18.54
C HIS A 86 -18.50 -0.74 -17.39
N VAL A 87 -18.33 -1.65 -16.43
CA VAL A 87 -19.21 -1.80 -15.26
C VAL A 87 -18.83 -0.82 -14.16
N LYS A 88 -18.98 0.48 -14.45
CA LYS A 88 -18.53 1.60 -13.59
C LYS A 88 -19.15 1.56 -12.20
N THR A 89 -20.39 1.08 -12.08
CA THR A 89 -21.13 0.93 -10.83
C THR A 89 -20.46 0.00 -9.82
N VAL A 90 -19.60 -0.92 -10.26
CA VAL A 90 -18.82 -1.82 -9.39
C VAL A 90 -17.34 -1.43 -9.40
N HIS A 91 -16.79 -1.11 -10.58
CA HIS A 91 -15.40 -0.71 -10.76
C HIS A 91 -15.01 0.47 -9.86
N VAL A 92 -15.80 1.56 -9.88
CA VAL A 92 -15.48 2.79 -9.15
C VAL A 92 -15.56 2.56 -7.63
N PRO A 93 -16.65 2.02 -7.05
CA PRO A 93 -16.69 1.76 -5.62
C PRO A 93 -15.59 0.80 -5.13
N LEU A 94 -15.28 -0.25 -5.92
CA LEU A 94 -14.18 -1.15 -5.59
C LEU A 94 -12.84 -0.39 -5.54
N GLY A 95 -12.63 0.56 -6.45
CA GLY A 95 -11.38 1.34 -6.53
C GLY A 95 -11.23 2.26 -5.33
N VAL A 96 -12.33 2.93 -4.96
CA VAL A 96 -12.42 3.76 -3.76
C VAL A 96 -12.20 2.93 -2.50
N LEU A 97 -12.78 1.73 -2.41
CA LEU A 97 -12.60 0.83 -1.27
C LEU A 97 -11.13 0.41 -1.14
N MET A 98 -10.49 0.00 -2.24
CA MET A 98 -9.06 -0.33 -2.26
C MET A 98 -8.20 0.84 -1.79
N PHE A 99 -8.50 2.06 -2.28
CA PHE A 99 -7.79 3.26 -1.86
C PHE A 99 -7.97 3.52 -0.36
N GLY A 100 -9.22 3.51 0.14
CA GLY A 100 -9.53 3.74 1.55
C GLY A 100 -8.86 2.72 2.47
N MET A 101 -8.87 1.44 2.10
CA MET A 101 -8.15 0.39 2.85
C MET A 101 -6.63 0.64 2.87
N SER A 102 -6.05 1.07 1.74
CA SER A 102 -4.62 1.40 1.68
C SER A 102 -4.27 2.57 2.60
N VAL A 103 -5.11 3.61 2.65
CA VAL A 103 -4.94 4.78 3.54
C VAL A 103 -5.06 4.37 5.01
N LEU A 104 -6.05 3.54 5.35
CA LEU A 104 -6.23 3.02 6.71
C LEU A 104 -5.03 2.19 7.16
N GLN A 105 -4.51 1.34 6.28
CA GLN A 105 -3.36 0.52 6.61
C GLN A 105 -2.07 1.36 6.67
N LEU A 106 -1.92 2.38 5.81
CA LEU A 106 -0.86 3.38 5.89
C LEU A 106 -0.91 4.07 7.27
N SER A 107 -2.06 4.62 7.68
CA SER A 107 -2.20 5.32 8.96
C SER A 107 -1.84 4.46 10.17
N ARG A 108 -2.25 3.18 10.18
CA ARG A 108 -1.89 2.19 11.20
C ARG A 108 -0.38 1.95 11.28
N VAL A 109 0.28 1.76 10.14
CA VAL A 109 1.74 1.53 10.06
C VAL A 109 2.54 2.75 10.55
N TRP A 110 2.03 3.97 10.31
CA TRP A 110 2.65 5.19 10.83
C TRP A 110 2.38 5.40 12.32
N ALA A 111 1.18 5.10 12.81
CA ALA A 111 0.83 5.15 14.22
C ALA A 111 1.68 4.20 15.09
N ALA A 112 1.84 2.94 14.66
CA ALA A 112 2.63 1.95 15.39
C ALA A 112 4.11 2.35 15.57
N ARG A 113 4.70 3.08 14.61
CA ARG A 113 6.08 3.58 14.81
C ARG A 113 6.13 4.73 15.81
N ARG A 114 5.14 5.61 15.83
CA ARG A 114 5.10 6.71 16.81
C ARG A 114 5.07 6.15 18.23
N THR A 115 4.30 5.09 18.47
CA THR A 115 4.29 4.42 19.77
C THR A 115 5.62 3.74 20.09
N HIS A 116 6.24 3.03 19.14
CA HIS A 116 7.58 2.44 19.35
C HIS A 116 8.67 3.49 19.66
N VAL A 117 8.68 4.62 18.95
CA VAL A 117 9.65 5.71 19.17
C VAL A 117 9.43 6.37 20.54
N ALA A 118 8.17 6.62 20.92
CA ALA A 118 7.84 7.18 22.23
C ALA A 118 8.26 6.24 23.38
N ALA A 119 7.98 4.94 23.26
CA ALA A 119 8.39 3.94 24.25
C ALA A 119 9.91 3.87 24.43
N ALA A 120 10.67 3.93 23.33
CA ALA A 120 12.14 3.96 23.38
C ALA A 120 12.68 5.23 24.06
N ALA A 121 12.06 6.39 23.81
CA ALA A 121 12.43 7.66 24.46
C ALA A 121 12.14 7.67 25.97
N HIS A 122 11.05 7.03 26.41
CA HIS A 122 10.72 6.88 27.82
C HIS A 122 11.61 5.85 28.55
N GLY A 123 11.94 4.72 27.92
CA GLY A 123 12.85 3.72 28.48
C GLY A 123 14.28 4.22 28.63
N GLY A 124 14.77 5.05 27.70
CA GLY A 124 16.11 5.65 27.77
C GLY A 124 16.29 6.69 28.89
N ARG A 125 15.20 7.30 29.38
CA ARG A 125 15.26 8.33 30.45
C ARG A 125 15.37 7.74 31.86
N ALA A 126 14.98 6.48 32.06
CA ALA A 126 15.10 5.78 33.34
C ALA A 126 16.51 5.22 33.61
N ALA A 127 17.39 5.17 32.60
CA ALA A 127 18.71 4.53 32.67
C ALA A 127 19.89 5.49 32.89
N LYS A 128 19.65 6.73 33.36
CA LYS A 128 20.75 7.63 33.76
C LYS A 128 20.91 7.57 35.28
N PRO A 129 21.92 6.85 35.82
CA PRO A 129 22.21 6.91 37.25
C PRO A 129 22.60 8.35 37.61
N GLN A 130 21.86 8.94 38.56
CA GLN A 130 22.24 10.18 39.21
C GLN A 130 23.45 9.86 40.09
N ASN A 131 24.65 9.95 39.51
CA ASN A 131 25.88 9.99 40.29
C ASN A 131 26.00 11.39 40.90
N THR A 132 25.21 11.67 41.94
CA THR A 132 25.46 12.81 42.82
C THR A 132 26.54 12.36 43.78
N ALA A 133 27.78 12.65 43.40
CA ALA A 133 28.93 12.53 44.26
C ALA A 133 28.68 13.39 45.51
N VAL A 134 28.75 12.73 46.66
CA VAL A 134 28.89 13.32 47.98
C VAL A 134 30.25 14.05 48.02
N ILE A 135 30.23 15.33 48.35
CA ILE A 135 31.35 16.06 48.96
C ILE A 135 30.79 16.78 50.16
#